data_AF-A0A9D6TPY3-F1
#
_entry.id   AF-A0A9D6TPY3-F1
#
_cell.length_a   1.000
_cell.length_b   1.000
_cell.length_c   1.000
_cell.angle_alpha   90.00
_cell.angle_beta   90.00
_cell.angle_gamma   90.00
#
_symmetry.space_group_name_H-M   'P 1'
#
loop_
_entity.id
_entity.type
_entity.pdbx_description
1 polymer ?
#
loop_
_entity_poly.entity_id
_entity_poly.type
_entity_poly.pdbx_seq_one_letter_code
_entity_poly.pdbx_strand_id
1 'polypeptide(L)' 'MNFKTISLSEDAYKILKKAKRSPRESFTEVVRRASWDEPAETMGEALDLLETEFGHGKTTVTDEELDTSRKLHAQRKVRA' A
#
# COMPACT_ATOMS: atom_id res chain seq x y z
N MET A 1 -20.25 6.11 -4.20
CA MET A 1 -19.50 4.84 -4.06
C MET A 1 -19.79 4.02 -5.30
N ASN A 2 -18.78 3.72 -6.12
CA ASN A 2 -19.00 3.01 -7.39
C ASN A 2 -18.77 1.51 -7.17
N PHE A 3 -19.70 0.67 -7.62
CA PHE A 3 -19.60 -0.78 -7.50
C PHE A 3 -19.40 -1.41 -8.87
N LYS A 4 -18.52 -2.40 -8.95
CA LYS A 4 -18.34 -3.24 -10.13
C LYS A 4 -18.77 -4.66 -9.80
N THR A 5 -19.53 -5.26 -10.70
CA THR A 5 -19.91 -6.66 -10.61
C THR A 5 -18.85 -7.51 -11.30
N ILE A 6 -18.41 -8.57 -10.63
CA ILE A 6 -17.50 -9.57 -11.20
C ILE A 6 -18.18 -10.94 -11.13
N SER A 7 -17.95 -11.76 -12.16
CA SER A 7 -18.29 -13.17 -12.11
C SER A 7 -17.16 -13.92 -11.42
N LEU A 8 -17.50 -14.88 -10.57
CA LEU A 8 -16.54 -15.64 -9.77
C LEU A 8 -16.78 -17.14 -9.96
N SER A 9 -15.71 -17.94 -9.98
CA SER A 9 -15.86 -19.39 -9.92
C SER A 9 -16.46 -19.81 -8.58
N GLU A 10 -17.14 -20.95 -8.55
CA GLU A 10 -17.80 -21.42 -7.34
C GLU A 10 -16.80 -21.70 -6.21
N ASP A 11 -15.61 -22.18 -6.54
CA ASP A 11 -14.56 -22.45 -5.56
C ASP A 11 -14.02 -21.16 -4.94
N ALA A 12 -13.79 -20.12 -5.74
CA ALA A 12 -13.40 -18.82 -5.25
C ALA A 12 -14.48 -18.19 -4.37
N TYR A 13 -15.77 -18.39 -4.69
CA TYR A 13 -16.87 -17.93 -3.84
C TYR A 13 -16.85 -18.63 -2.48
N LYS A 14 -16.62 -19.95 -2.45
CA LYS A 14 -16.51 -20.73 -1.22
C LYS A 14 -15.33 -20.27 -0.36
N ILE A 15 -14.18 -19.96 -0.98
CA ILE A 15 -13.00 -19.42 -0.29
C ILE A 15 -13.33 -18.07 0.37
N LEU A 16 -13.89 -17.13 -0.39
CA LEU A 16 -14.29 -15.82 0.15
C LEU A 16 -15.33 -15.94 1.26
N LYS A 17 -16.29 -16.86 1.12
CA LYS A 17 -17.33 -17.10 2.13
C LYS A 17 -16.74 -17.65 3.44
N LYS A 18 -15.76 -18.56 3.37
CA LYS A 18 -15.05 -19.09 4.54
C LYS A 18 -14.15 -18.04 5.19
N ALA A 19 -13.59 -17.13 4.41
CA ALA A 19 -12.73 -16.07 4.90
C ALA A 19 -13.48 -14.99 5.70
N LYS A 20 -14.82 -14.98 5.71
CA LYS A 20 -15.64 -14.04 6.49
C LYS A 20 -15.44 -14.30 7.99
N ARG A 21 -15.12 -13.24 8.74
CA ARG A 21 -15.01 -13.30 10.21
C ARG A 21 -16.37 -13.31 10.89
N SER A 22 -17.39 -12.74 10.24
CA SER A 22 -18.77 -12.77 10.72
C SER A 22 -19.76 -12.86 9.55
N PRO A 23 -21.00 -13.34 9.79
CA PRO A 23 -22.02 -13.36 8.75
C PRO A 23 -22.37 -11.99 8.16
N ARG A 24 -22.17 -10.91 8.94
CA ARG A 24 -22.51 -9.53 8.56
C ARG A 24 -21.41 -8.81 7.78
N GLU A 25 -20.18 -9.34 7.76
CA GLU A 25 -19.07 -8.77 7.02
C GLU A 25 -19.39 -8.74 5.51
N SER A 26 -18.98 -7.69 4.81
CA SER A 26 -19.16 -7.60 3.36
C SER A 26 -18.02 -8.31 2.61
N PHE A 27 -18.28 -8.80 1.40
CA PHE A 27 -17.20 -9.36 0.57
C PHE A 27 -16.14 -8.31 0.19
N THR A 28 -16.53 -7.03 0.11
CA THR A 28 -15.59 -5.92 -0.08
C THR A 28 -14.57 -5.83 1.05
N GLU A 29 -15.01 -5.98 2.31
CA GLU A 29 -14.11 -6.00 3.47
C GLU A 29 -13.20 -7.22 3.48
N VAL A 30 -13.71 -8.40 3.10
CA VAL A 30 -12.90 -9.61 2.96
C VAL A 30 -11.80 -9.42 1.92
N VAL A 31 -12.15 -8.91 0.74
CA VAL A 31 -11.19 -8.69 -0.36
C VAL A 31 -10.15 -7.63 0.01
N ARG A 32 -10.54 -6.57 0.72
CA ARG A 32 -9.58 -5.55 1.21
C ARG A 32 -8.61 -6.08 2.26
N ARG A 33 -9.06 -7.03 3.09
CA ARG A 33 -8.19 -7.68 4.08
C ARG A 33 -7.26 -8.69 3.43
N ALA A 34 -7.69 -9.34 2.35
CA ALA A 34 -6.89 -10.36 1.69
C ALA A 34 -5.51 -9.77 1.36
N SER A 35 -4.48 -10.27 2.04
CA SER A 35 -3.10 -10.03 1.64
C SER A 35 -2.91 -10.88 0.40
N TRP A 36 -2.82 -10.22 -0.74
CA TRP A 36 -2.27 -10.86 -1.92
C TRP A 36 -0.78 -10.92 -1.66
N ASP A 37 -0.18 -12.10 -1.76
CA ASP A 37 1.27 -12.23 -1.78
C ASP A 37 1.74 -11.57 -3.10
N GLU A 38 1.75 -10.24 -3.13
CA GLU A 38 2.68 -9.54 -3.98
C GLU A 38 4.06 -10.04 -3.52
N PRO A 39 4.90 -10.57 -4.43
CA PRO A 39 6.22 -10.99 -4.05
C PRO A 39 6.85 -9.84 -3.28
N ALA A 40 7.20 -10.09 -2.01
CA ALA A 40 7.85 -9.07 -1.19
C ALA A 40 9.02 -8.56 -2.02
N GLU A 41 9.12 -7.23 -2.19
CA GLU A 41 10.27 -6.60 -2.85
C GLU A 41 11.51 -7.29 -2.28
N THR A 42 12.21 -8.00 -3.16
CA THR A 42 13.45 -8.64 -2.76
C THR A 42 14.36 -7.54 -2.21
N MET A 43 15.24 -7.87 -1.27
CA MET A 43 16.21 -6.89 -0.77
C MET A 43 16.99 -6.23 -1.93
N GLY A 44 17.16 -6.95 -3.06
CA GLY A 44 17.70 -6.41 -4.30
C GLY A 44 16.81 -5.34 -4.94
N GLU A 45 15.51 -5.59 -5.12
CA GLU A 45 14.56 -4.60 -5.65
C GLU A 45 14.45 -3.37 -4.74
N ALA A 46 14.48 -3.58 -3.42
CA ALA A 46 14.53 -2.48 -2.45
C ALA A 46 15.84 -1.68 -2.57
N LEU A 47 16.98 -2.35 -2.80
CA LEU A 47 18.26 -1.67 -3.03
C LEU A 47 18.29 -0.90 -4.35
N ASP A 48 17.73 -1.45 -5.44
CA ASP A 48 17.63 -0.76 -6.73
C ASP A 48 16.73 0.49 -6.64
N LEU A 49 15.65 0.40 -5.86
CA LEU A 49 14.78 1.55 -5.56
C LEU A 49 15.53 2.60 -4.73
N LEU A 50 16.24 2.18 -3.69
CA LEU A 50 17.06 3.08 -2.89
C LEU A 50 18.21 3.69 -3.72
N GLU A 51 18.85 2.94 -4.62
CA GLU A 51 19.86 3.49 -5.54
C GLU A 51 19.24 4.42 -6.58
N THR A 52 18.00 4.19 -7.00
CA THR A 52 17.32 5.12 -7.91
C THR A 52 16.90 6.41 -7.20
N GLU A 53 16.40 6.30 -5.97
CA GLU A 53 15.97 7.44 -5.16
C GLU A 53 17.13 8.25 -4.57
N PHE A 54 18.19 7.57 -4.14
CA PHE A 54 19.34 8.15 -3.42
C PHE A 54 20.65 8.16 -4.22
N GLY A 55 20.76 7.34 -5.27
CA GLY A 55 21.98 7.18 -6.08
C GLY A 55 22.24 8.28 -7.10
N HIS A 56 21.45 9.36 -7.11
CA HIS A 56 21.85 10.64 -7.70
C HIS A 56 22.92 11.40 -6.86
N GLY A 57 23.70 10.69 -6.04
CA GLY A 57 24.90 11.22 -5.39
C GLY A 57 24.64 12.18 -4.23
N LYS A 58 23.44 12.21 -3.65
CA LYS A 58 23.16 12.93 -2.40
C LYS A 58 23.00 11.95 -1.25
N THR A 59 24.13 11.44 -0.75
CA THR A 59 24.21 10.71 0.54
C THR A 59 24.07 11.64 1.75
N THR A 60 23.98 12.95 1.51
CA THR A 60 23.78 13.96 2.55
C THR A 60 22.58 14.82 2.18
N VAL A 61 21.65 14.95 3.13
CA VAL A 61 20.55 15.91 3.06
C VAL A 61 21.05 17.18 3.73
N THR A 62 20.97 18.32 3.05
CA THR A 62 21.36 19.59 3.67
C THR A 62 20.34 20.01 4.73
N ASP A 63 20.76 20.85 5.69
CA ASP A 63 19.85 21.38 6.71
C ASP A 63 18.64 22.12 6.09
N GLU A 64 18.83 22.73 4.92
CA GLU A 64 17.79 23.43 4.16
C GLU A 64 16.76 22.46 3.54
N GLU A 65 17.22 21.31 3.03
CA GLU A 65 16.34 20.26 2.50
C GLU A 65 15.52 19.60 3.62
N LEU A 66 16.13 19.39 4.79
CA LEU A 66 15.43 18.89 5.98
C LEU A 66 14.35 19.87 6.48
N ASP A 67 14.66 21.17 6.53
CA ASP A 67 13.70 22.19 6.95
C ASP A 67 12.53 22.30 5.95
N THR A 68 12.83 22.20 4.66
CA THR A 68 11.81 22.19 3.59
C THR A 68 10.87 20.98 3.73
N SER A 69 11.42 19.79 3.99
CA SER A 69 10.65 18.57 4.22
C SER A 69 9.74 18.69 5.47
N ARG A 70 10.25 19.24 6.57
CA ARG A 70 9.47 19.49 7.81
C ARG A 70 8.29 20.43 7.56
N LYS A 71 8.49 21.51 6.80
CA LYS A 71 7.42 22.46 6.43
C LYS A 71 6.34 21.80 5.59
N LEU A 72 6.70 20.98 4.60
CA LEU A 72 5.75 20.26 3.76
C LEU A 72 4.93 19.22 4.55
N HIS A 73 5.55 18.50 5.48
CA HIS A 73 4.85 17.59 6.38
C HIS A 73 3.88 18.31 7.31
N ALA A 74 4.27 19.46 7.85
CA ALA A 74 3.39 20.28 8.69
C ALA A 74 2.16 20.77 7.90
N GLN A 75 2.34 21.23 6.66
CA GLN A 75 1.23 21.65 5.80
C GLN A 75 0.26 20.52 5.44
N ARG A 76 0.77 19.31 5.19
CA ARG A 76 -0.07 18.12 4.98
C ARG A 76 -0.90 17.75 6.20
N LYS A 77 -0.33 17.90 7.41
CA LYS A 77 -1.01 17.59 8.67
C LYS A 77 -2.08 18.64 9.05
N VAL A 78 -1.95 19.87 8.55
CA VAL A 78 -2.96 20.93 8.74
C VAL A 78 -4.13 20.82 7.75
N ARG A 79 -3.94 20.11 6.62
CA ARG A 79 -4.95 19.95 5.57
C ARG A 79 -5.81 18.68 5.71
N ALA A 80 -5.43 17.77 6.61
CA ALA A 80 -6.19 16.56 6.97
C ALA A 80 -7.02 16.81 8.24
#